data_AF-A0A2V9SHN9-F1
#
_entry.id   AF-A0A2V9SHN9-F1
#
_cell.length_a   1.000
_cell.length_b   1.000
_cell.length_c   1.000
_cell.angle_alpha   90.00
_cell.angle_beta   90.00
_cell.angle_gamma   90.00
#
_symmetry.space_group_name_H-M   'P 1'
#
loop_
_entity.id
_entity.type
_entity.pdbx_description
1 polymer ?
#
loop_
_entity_poly.entity_id
_entity_poly.type
_entity_poly.pdbx_seq_one_letter_code
_entity_poly.pdbx_strand_id
1 'polypeptide(L)'
;MQSEIKVGQRFKFNILSDNRAPERQAVVARVLSNSEEALGPEVDFYFAYWVEAHELPETGVPTTLVFERGTDGNVYLDGCQVSITLLT
;
A
#
# COMPACT_ATOMS: atom_id res chain seq x y z
N MET A 1 16.35 -2.64 10.43
CA MET A 1 16.10 -3.54 9.30
C MET A 1 14.60 -3.44 9.01
N GLN A 2 14.19 -2.62 8.04
CA GLN A 2 12.77 -2.55 7.65
C GLN A 2 12.41 -3.89 7.01
N SER A 3 11.33 -4.53 7.46
CA SER A 3 10.85 -5.77 6.87
C SER A 3 10.47 -5.48 5.41
N GLU A 4 11.22 -6.08 4.48
CA GLU A 4 10.91 -6.00 3.06
C GLU A 4 9.55 -6.68 2.84
N ILE A 5 8.58 -5.91 2.33
CA ILE A 5 7.26 -6.43 2.00
C ILE A 5 7.40 -7.40 0.82
N LYS A 6 6.73 -8.56 0.89
CA LYS A 6 6.89 -9.64 -0.09
C LYS A 6 5.57 -9.93 -0.80
N VAL A 7 5.65 -10.38 -2.05
CA VAL A 7 4.50 -10.93 -2.77
C VAL A 7 3.89 -12.08 -1.98
N GLY A 8 2.55 -12.10 -1.89
CA GLY A 8 1.78 -13.06 -1.07
C GLY A 8 1.68 -12.69 0.41
N GLN A 9 2.37 -11.64 0.88
CA GLN A 9 2.25 -11.17 2.26
C GLN A 9 0.86 -10.58 2.47
N ARG A 10 0.15 -11.08 3.49
CA ARG A 10 -1.13 -10.50 3.93
C ARG A 10 -0.87 -9.39 4.93
N PHE A 11 -1.71 -8.37 4.88
CA PHE A 11 -1.68 -7.26 5.82
C PHE A 11 -3.08 -6.70 6.05
N LYS A 12 -3.25 -6.05 7.20
CA LYS A 12 -4.40 -5.20 7.51
C LYS A 12 -4.02 -3.75 7.29
N PHE A 13 -4.97 -2.94 6.88
CA PHE A 13 -4.78 -1.51 6.73
C PHE A 13 -6.01 -0.71 7.11
N ASN A 14 -5.76 0.54 7.49
CA ASN A 14 -6.81 1.50 7.80
C ASN A 14 -6.42 2.88 7.25
N ILE A 15 -7.38 3.59 6.64
CA ILE A 15 -7.17 4.96 6.18
C ILE A 15 -7.18 5.88 7.38
N LEU A 16 -6.07 6.57 7.61
CA LEU A 16 -5.94 7.56 8.67
C LEU A 16 -6.74 8.81 8.29
N SER A 17 -8.02 8.78 8.66
CA SER A 17 -8.94 9.90 8.50
C SER A 17 -9.67 10.17 9.82
N ASP A 18 -10.25 11.35 9.96
CA ASP A 18 -10.96 11.78 11.17
C ASP A 18 -12.14 10.84 11.52
N ASN A 19 -12.68 10.16 10.51
CA ASN A 19 -13.72 9.15 10.68
C ASN A 19 -13.10 7.76 10.75
N ARG A 20 -13.47 6.95 11.75
CA ARG A 20 -12.98 5.56 11.86
C ARG A 20 -13.50 4.71 10.69
N ALA A 21 -12.71 4.64 9.62
CA ALA A 21 -12.93 3.67 8.56
C ALA A 21 -12.78 2.25 9.13
N PRO A 22 -13.54 1.26 8.63
CA PRO A 22 -13.32 -0.13 9.01
C PRO A 22 -11.92 -0.57 8.58
N GLU A 23 -11.30 -1.42 9.40
CA GLU A 23 -10.05 -2.08 9.04
C GLU A 23 -10.31 -3.04 7.86
N ARG A 24 -9.42 -2.96 6.87
CA ARG A 24 -9.49 -3.76 5.63
C ARG A 24 -8.29 -4.68 5.56
N GLN A 25 -8.39 -5.75 4.77
CA GLN A 25 -7.30 -6.70 4.56
C GLN A 25 -6.94 -6.75 3.08
N ALA A 26 -5.65 -6.87 2.78
CA ALA A 26 -5.16 -7.10 1.44
C ALA A 26 -4.00 -8.09 1.43
N VAL A 27 -3.69 -8.59 0.24
CA VAL A 27 -2.52 -9.41 -0.06
C VAL A 27 -1.68 -8.74 -1.13
N VAL A 28 -0.37 -8.70 -0.92
CA VAL A 28 0.57 -8.11 -1.87
C VAL A 28 0.59 -8.94 -3.14
N ALA A 29 0.27 -8.30 -4.26
CA ALA A 29 0.35 -8.89 -5.60
C ALA A 29 1.71 -8.59 -6.23
N ARG A 30 2.18 -7.34 -6.16
CA ARG A 30 3.44 -6.89 -6.77
C ARG A 30 4.08 -5.77 -5.96
N VAL A 31 5.40 -5.64 -6.07
CA VAL A 31 6.17 -4.48 -5.61
C VAL A 31 6.77 -3.83 -6.84
N LEU A 32 6.52 -2.54 -7.04
CA LEU A 32 6.82 -1.80 -8.25
C LEU A 32 7.76 -0.65 -7.92
N SER A 33 8.68 -0.37 -8.83
CA SER A 33 9.54 0.80 -8.79
C SER A 33 8.89 2.02 -9.46
N ASN A 34 9.36 3.22 -9.13
CA ASN A 34 8.89 4.47 -9.72
C ASN A 34 8.98 4.50 -11.25
N SER A 35 9.98 3.81 -11.84
CA SER A 35 10.15 3.72 -13.29
C SER A 35 9.11 2.83 -13.97
N GLU A 36 8.56 1.85 -13.26
CA GLU A 36 7.49 0.97 -13.78
C GLU A 36 6.14 1.69 -13.83
N GLU A 37 5.91 2.65 -12.93
CA GLU A 37 4.72 3.51 -12.94
C GLU A 37 4.78 4.64 -14.00
N ALA A 38 5.86 4.68 -14.80
CA ALA A 38 6.12 5.68 -15.83
C ALA A 38 6.05 7.14 -15.31
N LEU A 39 6.36 7.33 -14.03
CA LEU A 39 6.38 8.63 -13.39
C LEU A 39 7.68 9.37 -13.71
N GLY A 40 7.61 10.70 -13.81
CA GLY A 40 8.78 11.55 -14.03
C GLY A 40 9.78 11.42 -12.87
N PRO A 41 11.06 11.77 -13.07
CA PRO A 41 12.13 11.58 -12.06
C PRO A 41 11.89 12.33 -10.75
N GLU A 42 10.97 13.29 -10.73
CA GLU A 42 10.57 14.02 -9.52
C GLU A 42 9.90 13.12 -8.47
N VAL A 43 9.30 12.01 -8.89
CA VAL A 43 8.64 11.05 -8.00
C VAL A 43 9.60 10.45 -6.98
N ASP A 44 10.89 10.28 -7.33
CA ASP A 44 11.92 9.70 -6.47
C ASP A 44 12.18 10.57 -5.23
N PHE A 45 11.81 11.86 -5.25
CA PHE A 45 11.89 12.72 -4.07
C PHE A 45 10.81 12.40 -3.03
N TYR A 46 9.66 11.87 -3.46
CA TYR A 46 8.47 11.70 -2.64
C TYR A 46 8.19 10.25 -2.28
N PHE A 47 8.40 9.33 -3.23
CA PHE A 47 8.06 7.91 -3.08
C PHE A 47 9.28 7.03 -3.33
N ALA A 48 9.42 6.00 -2.50
CA ALA A 48 10.47 5.01 -2.60
C ALA A 48 10.08 3.85 -3.54
N TYR A 49 8.87 3.33 -3.39
CA TYR A 49 8.31 2.24 -4.21
C TYR A 49 6.79 2.18 -4.07
N TRP A 50 6.16 1.35 -4.89
CA TRP A 50 4.72 1.14 -4.91
C TRP A 50 4.41 -0.33 -4.64
N VAL A 51 3.22 -0.59 -4.09
CA VAL A 51 2.75 -1.94 -3.79
C VAL A 51 1.37 -2.13 -4.38
N GLU A 52 1.28 -2.97 -5.41
CA GLU A 52 0.01 -3.47 -5.89
C GLU A 52 -0.46 -4.58 -4.95
N ALA A 53 -1.70 -4.48 -4.47
CA ALA A 53 -2.30 -5.47 -3.59
C ALA A 53 -3.74 -5.75 -4.00
N HIS A 54 -4.19 -6.98 -3.78
CA HIS A 54 -5.59 -7.33 -3.93
C HIS A 54 -6.27 -7.27 -2.57
N GLU A 55 -7.31 -6.46 -2.49
CA GLU A 55 -8.19 -6.43 -1.33
C GLU A 55 -8.87 -7.79 -1.15
N LEU A 56 -8.97 -8.21 0.10
CA LEU A 56 -9.67 -9.42 0.53
C LEU A 56 -11.00 -8.99 1.19
N PRO A 57 -12.02 -8.62 0.40
CA PRO A 57 -13.29 -8.18 0.96
C PRO A 57 -14.00 -9.34 1.66
N GLU A 58 -14.73 -9.04 2.73
CA GLU A 58 -15.52 -10.06 3.44
C GLU A 58 -16.69 -10.59 2.59
N THR A 59 -17.26 -9.77 1.70
CA THR A 59 -18.46 -10.11 0.92
C THR A 59 -18.52 -9.52 -0.51
N GLY A 60 -17.38 -9.17 -1.11
CA GLY A 60 -17.33 -8.39 -2.35
C GLY A 60 -16.42 -8.93 -3.46
N VAL A 61 -16.32 -8.17 -4.56
CA VAL A 61 -15.36 -8.42 -5.64
C VAL A 61 -13.97 -7.95 -5.20
N PRO A 62 -12.91 -8.77 -5.34
CA PRO A 62 -11.56 -8.33 -5.07
C PRO A 62 -11.22 -7.07 -5.87
N THR A 63 -10.73 -6.04 -5.20
CA THR A 63 -10.32 -4.78 -5.83
C THR A 63 -8.80 -4.69 -5.80
N THR A 64 -8.18 -4.28 -6.91
CA THR A 64 -6.75 -3.96 -6.92
C THR A 64 -6.56 -2.58 -6.32
N LEU A 65 -5.65 -2.50 -5.35
CA LEU A 65 -5.24 -1.29 -4.67
C LEU A 65 -3.76 -1.06 -4.95
N VAL A 66 -3.37 0.20 -5.11
CA VAL A 66 -1.95 0.58 -5.24
C VAL A 66 -1.60 1.45 -4.06
N PHE A 67 -0.66 0.99 -3.24
CA PHE A 67 -0.16 1.71 -2.09
C PHE A 67 1.17 2.38 -2.43
N GLU A 68 1.34 3.62 -2.00
CA GLU A 68 2.60 4.35 -2.17
C GLU A 68 3.44 4.28 -0.90
N ARG A 69 4.70 3.82 -1.01
CA ARG A 69 5.67 3.96 0.07
C ARG A 69 6.37 5.30 -0.06
N GLY A 70 6.10 6.22 0.86
CA GLY A 70 6.79 7.50 0.91
C GLY A 70 8.25 7.37 1.34
N THR A 71 9.10 8.29 0.86
CA THR A 71 10.49 8.46 1.33
C THR A 71 10.54 8.92 2.80
N ASP A 72 9.45 9.51 3.29
CA ASP A 72 9.18 9.87 4.68
C ASP A 72 8.91 8.66 5.61
N GLY A 73 8.80 7.46 5.04
CA GLY A 73 8.52 6.25 5.78
C GLY A 73 7.04 6.07 6.16
N ASN A 74 6.12 6.80 5.52
CA ASN A 74 4.68 6.57 5.58
C ASN A 74 4.20 5.71 4.41
N VAL A 75 2.96 5.23 4.50
CA VAL A 75 2.29 4.51 3.41
C VAL A 75 1.02 5.29 3.07
N TYR A 76 0.73 5.41 1.79
CA TYR A 76 -0.42 6.11 1.29
C TYR A 76 -1.27 5.18 0.42
N LEU A 77 -2.54 5.53 0.27
CA LEU A 77 -3.49 4.94 -0.66
C LEU A 77 -4.38 6.08 -1.15
N ASP A 78 -4.44 6.32 -2.46
CA ASP A 78 -5.21 7.42 -3.06
C ASP A 78 -4.88 8.78 -2.41
N GLY A 79 -3.60 9.00 -2.09
CA GLY A 79 -3.11 10.22 -1.43
C GLY A 79 -3.45 10.34 0.07
N CYS A 80 -4.14 9.35 0.65
CA CYS A 80 -4.46 9.32 2.08
C CYS A 80 -3.47 8.43 2.83
N GLN A 81 -2.94 8.92 3.96
CA GLN A 81 -2.03 8.10 4.76
C GLN A 81 -2.78 6.90 5.34
N VAL A 82 -2.15 5.72 5.33
CA VAL A 82 -2.70 4.49 5.89
C VAL A 82 -1.80 3.92 6.96
N SER A 83 -2.39 3.27 7.97
CA SER A 83 -1.65 2.38 8.86
C SER A 83 -1.63 0.97 8.27
N ILE A 84 -0.50 0.27 8.41
CA ILE A 84 -0.32 -1.11 7.94
C ILE A 84 0.08 -2.00 9.12
N THR A 85 -0.60 -3.13 9.27
CA THR A 85 -0.18 -4.21 10.17
C THR A 85 0.02 -5.48 9.37
N LEU A 86 1.26 -5.97 9.30
CA LEU A 86 1.57 -7.24 8.64
C LEU A 86 0.96 -8.40 9.42
N LEU A 87 0.44 -9.39 8.71
CA LEU A 87 -0.10 -10.62 9.30
C LEU A 87 0.93 -11.74 9.15
N THR A 88 1.34 -12.35 10.26
CA THR A 88 2.20 -13.54 10.29
C THR A 88 1.49 -14.76 9.74
#